data_AF-A0A841U470-F1
#
_entry.id   AF-A0A841U470-F1
#
_cell.length_a   1.000
_cell.length_b   1.000
_cell.length_c   1.000
_cell.angle_alpha   90.00
_cell.angle_beta   90.00
_cell.angle_gamma   90.00
#
_symmetry.space_group_name_H-M   'P 1'
#
loop_
_entity.id
_entity.type
_entity.pdbx_description
1 polymer ?
#
loop_
_entity_poly.entity_id
_entity_poly.type
_entity_poly.pdbx_seq_one_letter_code
_entity_poly.pdbx_strand_id
1 'polypeptide(L)' 'MRQGLKLKFSLLVNDNDGRGREGWAEYNGGIGTSKDVHAFGDVFLLP' A
#
# COMPACT_ATOMS: atom_id res chain seq x y z
N MET A 1 -14.57 -3.58 14.84
CA MET A 1 -13.52 -2.56 14.62
C MET A 1 -14.02 -1.23 15.16
N ARG A 2 -13.14 -0.36 15.67
CA ARG A 2 -13.56 0.94 16.25
C ARG A 2 -13.81 1.95 15.12
N GLN A 3 -14.99 2.56 15.07
CA GLN A 3 -15.29 3.64 14.12
C GLN A 3 -14.33 4.83 14.35
N GLY A 4 -13.97 5.52 13.27
CA GLY A 4 -13.00 6.61 13.28
C GLY A 4 -11.55 6.17 13.45
N LEU A 5 -11.24 4.87 13.36
CA LEU A 5 -9.87 4.38 13.45
C LEU A 5 -9.05 4.87 12.25
N LYS A 6 -7.91 5.49 12.57
CA LYS A 6 -6.88 5.88 11.61
C LYS A 6 -5.86 4.75 11.46
N LEU A 7 -5.65 4.28 10.23
CA LEU A 7 -4.67 3.25 9.90
C LEU A 7 -3.62 3.80 8.93
N LYS A 8 -2.38 3.31 9.08
CA LYS A 8 -1.36 3.46 8.03
C LYS A 8 -1.63 2.42 6.94
N PHE A 9 -1.73 2.87 5.69
CA PHE A 9 -2.11 2.03 4.57
C PHE A 9 -1.30 2.34 3.31
N SER A 10 -0.85 1.27 2.66
CA SER A 10 -0.31 1.29 1.32
C SER A 10 -0.86 0.08 0.57
N LEU A 11 -1.11 0.24 -0.73
CA LEU A 11 -1.52 -0.84 -1.63
C LEU A 11 -0.54 -0.89 -2.80
N LEU A 12 -0.07 -2.09 -3.14
CA LEU A 12 0.78 -2.32 -4.30
C LEU A 12 0.10 -3.36 -5.20
N VAL A 13 0.00 -3.03 -6.49
CA VAL A 13 -0.47 -3.93 -7.54
C VAL A 13 0.72 -4.28 -8.42
N ASN A 14 1.07 -5.57 -8.49
CA ASN A 14 2.17 -6.03 -9.33
C ASN A 14 1.64 -6.38 -10.73
N ASP A 15 2.38 -5.95 -11.74
CA ASP A 15 2.30 -6.50 -13.09
C ASP A 15 3.33 -7.63 -13.22
N ASN A 16 2.86 -8.83 -13.56
CA ASN A 16 3.68 -10.03 -13.58
C ASN A 16 3.32 -10.89 -14.79
N ASP A 17 4.31 -11.11 -15.66
CA ASP A 17 4.19 -11.84 -16.93
C ASP A 17 4.31 -13.37 -16.76
N GLY A 18 4.43 -13.86 -15.52
CA GLY A 18 4.67 -15.26 -15.19
C GLY A 18 6.16 -15.64 -15.13
N ARG A 19 7.08 -14.74 -15.48
CA ARG A 19 8.54 -14.91 -15.33
C ARG A 19 9.13 -14.00 -14.26
N GLY A 20 8.43 -12.93 -13.91
CA GLY A 20 8.81 -12.03 -12.84
C GLY A 20 7.92 -10.80 -12.79
N ARG A 21 8.28 -9.86 -11.92
CA ARG A 21 7.60 -8.58 -11.85
C ARG A 21 8.13 -7.67 -12.96
N GLU A 22 7.30 -7.33 -13.94
CA GLU A 22 7.65 -6.37 -15.00
C GLU A 22 7.50 -4.92 -14.49
N GLY A 23 6.50 -4.68 -13.64
CA GLY A 23 6.21 -3.37 -13.08
C GLY A 23 5.28 -3.44 -11.88
N TRP A 24 4.98 -2.29 -11.30
CA TRP A 24 3.96 -2.16 -10.26
C TRP A 24 3.40 -0.75 -10.19
N ALA A 25 2.18 -0.63 -9.71
CA ALA A 25 1.57 0.63 -9.31
C ALA A 25 1.32 0.62 -7.81
N GLU A 26 1.46 1.77 -7.16
CA GLU A 26 1.19 1.90 -5.73
C GLU A 26 0.18 3.02 -5.43
N TYR A 27 -0.66 2.77 -4.43
CA TYR A 27 -1.39 3.81 -3.71
C TYR A 27 -0.70 4.03 -2.36
N ASN A 28 -0.13 5.23 -2.18
CA ASN A 28 0.99 5.50 -1.26
C ASN A 28 2.23 4.66 -1.61
N GLY A 29 3.32 4.78 -0.86
CA GLY A 29 4.57 4.08 -1.17
C GLY A 29 5.06 3.18 -0.03
N GLY A 30 6.28 2.65 -0.19
CA GLY A 30 6.98 1.94 0.87
C GLY A 30 6.86 0.42 0.84
N ILE A 31 6.39 -0.17 -0.27
CA ILE A 31 6.35 -1.63 -0.47
C ILE A 31 7.16 -2.06 -1.70
N GLY A 32 7.09 -1.30 -2.79
CA GLY A 32 7.61 -1.68 -4.11
C GLY A 32 9.13 -1.56 -4.28
N THR A 33 9.75 -0.58 -3.62
CA THR A 33 11.21 -0.33 -3.64
C THR A 33 11.88 -0.69 -2.30
N SER A 34 11.24 -0.37 -1.18
CA SER A 34 11.70 -0.65 0.19
C SER A 34 10.53 -1.20 1.03
N LYS A 35 10.79 -1.53 2.30
CA LYS A 35 9.74 -1.79 3.31
C LYS A 35 9.75 -0.67 4.33
N ASP A 36 9.23 0.49 3.92
CA ASP A 36 9.24 1.71 4.72
C ASP A 36 7.82 2.11 5.13
N VAL A 37 7.51 1.88 6.42
CA VAL A 37 6.19 2.20 6.99
C VAL A 37 5.92 3.70 7.06
N HIS A 38 6.95 4.55 6.99
CA HIS A 38 6.79 6.00 7.00
C HIS A 38 6.24 6.55 5.67
N ALA A 39 6.35 5.77 4.59
CA ALA A 39 5.79 6.11 3.28
C ALA A 39 4.30 5.73 3.14
N PHE A 40 3.70 5.10 4.16
CA PHE A 40 2.29 4.73 4.14
C PHE A 40 1.42 5.95 4.42
N GLY A 41 0.35 6.11 3.65
CA GLY A 41 -0.64 7.16 3.88
C GLY A 41 -1.60 6.80 5.00
N ASP A 42 -2.50 7.73 5.30
CA ASP A 42 -3.51 7.58 6.36
C ASP A 42 -4.87 7.26 5.75
N VAL A 43 -5.55 6.23 6.25
CA VAL A 43 -6.95 5.94 5.95
C VAL A 43 -7.79 6.00 7.21
N PHE A 44 -9.01 6.52 7.08
CA PHE A 44 -9.95 6.67 8.18
C PHE A 44 -11.16 5.75 7.93
N LEU A 45 -11.45 4.89 8.90
CA LEU A 45 -12.66 4.07 8.85
C LEU A 45 -13.86 4.94 9.24
N LEU A 46 -14.65 5.32 8.23
CA LEU A 46 -15.87 6.11 8.40
C LEU A 46 -17.01 5.25 8.98
N PRO A 47 -18.07 5.88 9.53
CA PRO A 47 -19.22 5.20 10.11
C PRO A 47 -19.97 4.28 9.16
#